data_AF-A0A6I9PPE0-F1
#
_entry.id   AF-A0A6I9PPE0-F1
#
_cell.length_a   1.000
_cell.length_b   1.000
_cell.length_c   1.000
_cell.angle_alpha   90.00
_cell.angle_beta   90.00
_cell.angle_gamma   90.00
#
_symmetry.space_group_name_H-M   'P 1'
#
loop_
_entity.id
_entity.type
_entity.pdbx_description
1 polymer ?
#
loop_
_entity_poly.entity_id
_entity_poly.type
_entity_poly.pdbx_seq_one_letter_code
_entity_poly.pdbx_strand_id
1 'polypeptide(L)'
;MNPNYTEFKFPQIKAHPWTKVFKPRTPPEAIALCSRLLEYTPASRFSPLEACSHAFFDELRQPNTRLPSGRDLPMLFNFSTTELSIQPQLNSTLIPPHARSHSAASAHDGTGSDSSQHSSVPGSLNSI
;
A
#
# COMPACT_ATOMS: atom_id res chain seq x y z
N MET A 1 23.33 0.74 0.85
CA MET A 1 24.56 1.49 1.21
C MET A 1 25.56 1.40 0.07
N ASN A 2 26.45 2.38 -0.08
CA ASN A 2 27.35 2.51 -1.22
C ASN A 2 28.58 1.57 -1.06
N PRO A 3 28.79 0.58 -1.94
CA PRO A 3 29.95 -0.32 -1.87
C PRO A 3 31.29 0.40 -1.99
N ASN A 4 31.31 1.57 -2.63
CA ASN A 4 32.53 2.37 -2.81
C ASN A 4 32.85 3.25 -1.58
N TYR A 5 32.06 3.15 -0.51
CA TYR A 5 32.14 4.03 0.67
C TYR A 5 32.32 3.21 1.95
N THR A 6 33.44 2.49 2.04
CA THR A 6 33.75 1.56 3.14
C THR A 6 34.82 2.08 4.10
N GLU A 7 35.69 3.00 3.68
CA GLU A 7 36.92 3.35 4.41
C GLU A 7 36.82 4.60 5.29
N PHE A 8 35.65 5.25 5.38
CA PHE A 8 35.49 6.40 6.27
C PHE A 8 35.33 5.93 7.73
N LYS A 9 36.27 6.32 8.59
CA LYS A 9 36.20 6.04 10.03
C LYS A 9 35.21 7.00 10.70
N PHE A 10 34.01 6.53 10.93
CA PHE A 10 33.04 7.23 11.76
C PHE A 10 33.30 7.00 13.25
N PRO A 11 32.95 7.96 14.12
CA PRO A 11 32.80 7.69 15.54
C PRO A 11 31.81 6.53 15.76
N GLN A 12 32.16 5.60 16.63
CA GLN A 12 31.29 4.47 16.94
C GLN A 12 30.17 4.92 17.88
N ILE A 13 29.01 5.24 17.32
CA ILE A 13 27.80 5.58 18.08
C ILE A 13 26.97 4.30 18.25
N LYS A 14 26.68 3.94 19.50
CA LYS A 14 25.78 2.82 19.78
C LYS A 14 24.35 3.19 19.41
N ALA A 15 23.64 2.26 18.80
CA ALA A 15 22.22 2.43 18.49
C ALA A 15 21.43 2.75 19.76
N HIS A 16 20.58 3.77 19.69
CA HIS A 16 19.65 4.05 20.76
C HIS A 16 18.45 3.09 20.66
N PRO A 17 18.00 2.43 21.74
CA PRO A 17 16.87 1.52 21.67
C PRO A 17 15.61 2.22 21.16
N TRP A 18 14.92 1.60 20.20
CA TRP A 18 13.70 2.17 19.60
C TRP A 18 12.63 2.54 20.65
N THR A 19 12.47 1.74 21.70
CA THR A 19 11.54 1.99 22.81
C THR A 19 11.84 3.27 23.60
N LYS A 20 13.06 3.81 23.50
CA LYS A 20 13.45 5.09 24.11
C LYS A 20 13.43 6.27 23.12
N VAL A 21 13.36 5.99 21.82
CA VAL A 21 13.21 7.02 20.78
C VAL A 21 11.77 7.55 20.76
N PHE A 22 10.80 6.67 20.96
CA PHE A 22 9.37 7.01 20.97
C PHE A 22 8.85 7.37 22.36
N LYS A 23 7.68 8.01 22.41
CA LYS A 23 7.00 8.34 23.68
C LYS A 23 6.50 7.06 24.37
N PRO A 24 6.39 7.01 25.71
CA PRO A 24 5.96 5.82 26.43
C PRO A 24 4.59 5.25 26.04
N ARG A 25 3.70 6.05 25.44
CA ARG A 25 2.35 5.63 25.01
C ARG A 25 2.29 5.18 23.54
N THR A 26 3.42 5.13 22.84
CA THR A 26 3.46 4.66 21.46
C THR A 26 3.18 3.15 21.42
N PRO A 27 2.25 2.68 20.57
CA PRO A 27 1.96 1.25 20.46
C PRO A 27 3.21 0.43 20.09
N PRO A 28 3.45 -0.73 20.73
CA PRO A 28 4.64 -1.54 20.46
C PRO A 28 4.71 -2.01 19.00
N GLU A 29 3.56 -2.30 18.36
CA GLU A 29 3.50 -2.70 16.95
C GLU A 29 3.96 -1.60 15.99
N ALA A 30 3.72 -0.32 16.33
CA ALA A 30 4.20 0.80 15.54
C ALA A 30 5.73 0.88 15.59
N ILE A 31 6.29 0.68 16.79
CA ILE A 31 7.74 0.68 17.02
C ILE A 31 8.39 -0.49 16.26
N ALA A 32 7.79 -1.67 16.33
CA ALA A 32 8.24 -2.86 15.61
C ALA A 32 8.25 -2.61 14.08
N LEU A 33 7.16 -2.07 13.53
CA LEU A 33 7.09 -1.73 12.11
C LEU A 33 8.19 -0.73 11.71
N CYS A 34 8.36 0.36 12.45
CA CYS A 34 9.40 1.35 12.17
C CYS A 34 10.80 0.73 12.18
N SER A 35 11.09 -0.15 13.14
CA SER A 35 12.39 -0.83 13.23
C SER A 35 12.72 -1.67 12.00
N ARG A 36 11.71 -2.26 11.36
CA ARG A 36 11.85 -3.09 10.15
C ARG A 36 11.92 -2.26 8.86
N LEU A 37 11.42 -1.03 8.88
CA LEU A 37 11.50 -0.12 7.73
C LEU A 37 12.82 0.66 7.71
N LEU A 38 13.30 1.08 8.87
CA LEU A 38 14.48 1.93 9.04
C LEU A 38 15.77 1.12 9.22
N GLU A 39 15.97 0.15 8.34
CA GLU A 39 17.18 -0.67 8.28
C GLU A 39 18.23 -0.07 7.33
N TYR A 40 19.50 -0.12 7.76
CA TYR A 40 20.62 0.34 6.94
C TYR A 40 20.83 -0.53 5.70
N THR A 41 20.72 -1.84 5.88
CA THR A 41 20.82 -2.83 4.80
C THR A 41 19.54 -2.82 3.98
N PRO A 42 19.56 -2.39 2.71
CA PRO A 42 18.33 -2.22 1.93
C PRO A 42 17.52 -3.51 1.78
N ALA A 43 18.19 -4.65 1.60
CA ALA A 43 17.55 -5.96 1.45
C ALA A 43 16.89 -6.48 2.73
N SER A 44 17.19 -5.90 3.90
CA SER A 44 16.60 -6.30 5.18
C SER A 44 15.33 -5.53 5.51
N ARG A 45 15.01 -4.48 4.74
CA ARG A 45 13.79 -3.69 4.92
C ARG A 45 12.57 -4.49 4.48
N PHE A 46 11.45 -4.25 5.14
CA PHE A 46 10.18 -4.77 4.65
C PHE A 46 9.86 -4.29 3.24
N SER A 47 9.33 -5.21 2.44
CA SER A 47 8.63 -4.86 1.21
C SER A 47 7.36 -4.07 1.54
N PRO A 48 6.80 -3.32 0.57
CA PRO A 48 5.53 -2.63 0.76
C PRO A 48 4.38 -3.58 1.18
N LEU A 49 4.27 -4.76 0.55
CA LEU A 49 3.21 -5.72 0.87
C LEU A 49 3.42 -6.38 2.24
N GLU A 50 4.67 -6.66 2.61
CA GLU A 50 5.01 -7.13 3.97
C GLU A 50 4.60 -6.10 5.01
N ALA A 51 4.90 -4.82 4.78
CA ALA A 51 4.47 -3.75 5.67
C ALA A 51 2.94 -3.65 5.78
N CYS A 52 2.21 -3.75 4.66
CA CYS A 52 0.74 -3.77 4.68
C CYS A 52 0.16 -4.97 5.47
N SER A 53 0.87 -6.10 5.46
CA SER A 53 0.49 -7.30 6.21
C SER A 53 0.85 -7.25 7.71
N HIS A 54 1.55 -6.20 8.17
CA HIS A 54 2.01 -6.08 9.55
C HIS A 54 0.86 -5.93 10.57
N ALA A 55 1.07 -6.43 11.80
CA ALA A 55 0.07 -6.43 12.88
C ALA A 55 -0.41 -5.02 13.28
N PHE A 56 0.43 -4.01 13.06
CA PHE A 56 0.05 -2.60 13.26
C PHE A 56 -1.21 -2.19 12.48
N PHE A 57 -1.48 -2.83 11.34
CA PHE A 57 -2.65 -2.56 10.51
C PHE A 57 -3.82 -3.54 10.74
N ASP A 58 -3.73 -4.43 11.73
CA ASP A 58 -4.79 -5.43 11.99
C ASP A 58 -6.12 -4.78 12.40
N GLU A 59 -6.08 -3.62 13.05
CA GLU A 59 -7.29 -2.84 13.38
C GLU A 59 -8.06 -2.47 12.12
N LEU A 60 -7.37 -2.09 11.03
CA LEU A 60 -8.01 -1.75 9.76
C LEU A 60 -8.72 -2.94 9.13
N ARG A 61 -8.30 -4.17 9.48
CA ARG A 61 -8.87 -5.43 8.98
C ARG A 61 -9.99 -5.97 9.87
N GLN A 62 -10.47 -5.22 10.86
CA GLN A 62 -11.67 -5.58 11.61
C GLN A 62 -12.92 -5.04 10.91
N PRO A 63 -14.01 -5.82 10.81
CA PRO A 63 -15.21 -5.44 10.05
C PRO A 63 -15.93 -4.20 10.63
N ASN A 64 -15.74 -3.94 11.93
CA ASN A 64 -16.41 -2.87 12.66
C ASN A 64 -15.55 -1.62 12.83
N THR A 65 -14.35 -1.59 12.26
CA THR A 65 -13.48 -0.41 12.35
C THR A 65 -14.06 0.75 11.56
N ARG A 66 -14.01 1.94 12.16
CA ARG A 66 -14.55 3.18 11.59
C ARG A 66 -13.56 4.31 11.80
N LEU A 67 -13.68 5.33 10.97
CA LEU A 67 -12.95 6.57 11.18
C LEU A 67 -13.36 7.21 12.51
N PRO A 68 -12.51 8.07 13.11
CA PRO A 68 -12.87 8.81 14.32
C PRO A 68 -14.13 9.69 14.17
N SER A 69 -14.51 10.03 12.93
CA SER A 69 -15.76 10.72 12.60
C SER A 69 -17.01 9.84 12.60
N GLY A 70 -16.85 8.52 12.78
CA GLY A 70 -17.90 7.50 12.67
C GLY A 70 -18.16 7.01 11.25
N ARG A 71 -17.53 7.61 10.22
CA ARG A 71 -17.66 7.17 8.82
C ARG A 71 -16.95 5.85 8.55
N ASP A 72 -17.42 5.13 7.53
CA ASP A 72 -16.75 3.93 7.04
C ASP A 72 -15.34 4.24 6.52
N LEU A 73 -14.46 3.23 6.58
CA LEU A 73 -13.13 3.29 5.99
C LEU A 73 -13.23 3.39 4.46
N PRO A 74 -12.25 4.02 3.78
CA PRO A 74 -12.15 3.95 2.33
C PRO A 74 -11.89 2.52 1.85
N MET A 75 -11.84 2.30 0.54
CA MET A 75 -11.47 1.00 -0.01
C MET A 75 -10.00 0.68 0.34
N LEU A 76 -9.79 -0.34 1.17
CA LEU A 76 -8.45 -0.77 1.62
C LEU A 76 -8.04 -2.14 1.06
N PHE A 77 -8.99 -2.94 0.57
CA PHE A 77 -8.79 -4.36 0.23
C PHE A 77 -9.07 -4.68 -1.24
N ASN A 78 -9.19 -3.66 -2.09
CA ASN A 78 -9.45 -3.77 -3.52
C ASN A 78 -8.17 -4.03 -4.33
N PHE A 79 -7.35 -4.98 -3.89
CA PHE A 79 -6.12 -5.36 -4.60
C PHE A 79 -6.42 -5.97 -5.97
N SER A 80 -5.66 -5.56 -6.98
CA SER A 80 -5.68 -6.17 -8.30
C SER A 80 -5.01 -7.56 -8.30
N THR A 81 -5.26 -8.33 -9.34
CA THR A 81 -4.59 -9.63 -9.56
C THR A 81 -3.07 -9.47 -9.66
N THR A 82 -2.60 -8.41 -10.32
CA THR A 82 -1.19 -8.07 -10.43
C THR A 82 -0.55 -7.83 -9.06
N GLU A 83 -1.18 -7.01 -8.19
CA GLU A 83 -0.66 -6.75 -6.84
C GLU A 83 -0.59 -8.02 -6.00
N LEU A 84 -1.63 -8.85 -6.04
CA LEU A 84 -1.69 -10.12 -5.29
C LEU A 84 -0.74 -11.19 -5.82
N SER A 85 -0.25 -11.05 -7.05
CA SER A 85 0.73 -11.96 -7.64
C SER A 85 2.17 -11.72 -7.12
N ILE A 86 2.46 -10.54 -6.58
CA ILE A 86 3.82 -10.15 -6.17
C ILE A 86 4.31 -10.99 -4.98
N GLN A 87 3.44 -11.18 -3.98
CA GLN A 87 3.71 -12.00 -2.78
C GLN A 87 2.46 -12.78 -2.36
N PRO A 88 2.11 -13.88 -3.06
CA PRO A 88 0.84 -14.59 -2.86
C PRO A 88 0.62 -15.15 -1.45
N GLN A 89 1.72 -15.45 -0.73
CA GLN A 89 1.69 -15.94 0.64
C GLN A 89 1.03 -14.94 1.63
N LEU A 90 1.05 -13.64 1.30
CA LEU A 90 0.49 -12.59 2.15
C LEU A 90 -1.01 -12.36 1.91
N ASN A 91 -1.59 -12.92 0.85
CA ASN A 91 -2.96 -12.63 0.42
C ASN A 91 -4.00 -12.96 1.50
N SER A 92 -3.76 -14.01 2.29
CA SER A 92 -4.65 -14.41 3.40
C SER A 92 -4.69 -13.39 4.54
N THR A 93 -3.60 -12.64 4.74
CA THR A 93 -3.46 -11.58 5.73
C THR A 93 -3.93 -10.23 5.18
N LEU A 94 -3.62 -9.94 3.91
CA LEU A 94 -3.97 -8.69 3.24
C LEU A 94 -5.48 -8.57 2.98
N ILE A 95 -6.17 -9.67 2.64
CA ILE A 95 -7.61 -9.65 2.36
C ILE A 95 -8.37 -10.41 3.47
N PRO A 96 -9.00 -9.69 4.41
CA PRO A 96 -9.76 -10.33 5.48
C PRO A 96 -11.03 -11.03 4.94
N PRO A 97 -11.57 -12.03 5.66
CA PRO A 97 -12.70 -12.84 5.18
C PRO A 97 -13.91 -12.03 4.72
N HIS A 98 -14.24 -10.94 5.43
CA HIS A 98 -15.38 -10.09 5.11
C HIS A 98 -15.17 -9.21 3.86
N ALA A 99 -13.94 -9.03 3.40
CA ALA A 99 -13.62 -8.21 2.23
C ALA A 99 -13.53 -9.01 0.92
N ARG A 100 -13.46 -10.35 0.99
CA ARG A 100 -13.32 -11.24 -0.19
C ARG A 100 -14.43 -11.09 -1.22
N SER A 101 -15.64 -10.72 -0.78
CA SER A 101 -16.79 -10.50 -1.67
C SER A 101 -16.65 -9.22 -2.50
N HIS A 102 -15.95 -8.21 -2.00
CA HIS A 102 -15.76 -6.92 -2.68
C HIS A 102 -14.57 -6.92 -3.64
N SER A 103 -13.53 -7.72 -3.37
CA SER A 103 -12.34 -7.80 -4.24
C SER A 103 -12.61 -8.45 -5.60
N ALA A 104 -13.65 -9.28 -5.73
CA ALA A 104 -14.00 -9.92 -7.01
C ALA A 104 -14.72 -8.99 -7.99
N ALA A 105 -15.41 -7.95 -7.50
CA ALA A 105 -16.21 -7.05 -8.33
C ALA A 105 -15.36 -6.02 -9.10
N SER A 106 -14.14 -5.72 -8.64
CA SER A 106 -13.24 -4.75 -9.28
C SER A 106 -12.41 -5.33 -10.44
N ALA A 107 -12.56 -6.63 -10.75
CA ALA A 107 -11.82 -7.30 -11.82
C ALA A 107 -12.42 -7.09 -13.24
N HIS A 108 -13.51 -6.33 -13.38
CA HIS A 108 -14.23 -6.18 -14.65
C HIS A 108 -14.47 -4.74 -15.11
N ASP A 109 -13.46 -3.87 -15.02
CA ASP A 109 -13.49 -2.62 -15.80
C ASP A 109 -12.08 -2.28 -16.31
N GLY A 110 -11.76 -2.87 -17.46
CA GLY A 110 -10.45 -2.78 -18.10
C GLY A 110 -10.52 -3.15 -19.58
N THR A 111 -11.62 -2.78 -20.26
CA THR A 111 -11.70 -2.81 -21.72
C THR A 111 -12.19 -1.45 -22.18
N GLY A 112 -11.23 -0.56 -22.42
CA GLY A 112 -11.47 0.67 -23.17
C GLY A 112 -11.96 0.33 -24.56
N SER A 113 -13.27 0.46 -24.78
CA SER A 113 -13.85 0.50 -26.12
C SER A 113 -13.57 1.88 -26.72
N ASP A 114 -12.46 1.98 -27.44
CA ASP A 114 -12.18 3.10 -28.34
C ASP A 114 -13.26 3.14 -29.43
N SER A 115 -14.23 4.04 -29.25
CA SER A 115 -15.27 4.33 -30.22
C SER A 115 -14.83 5.55 -31.03
N SER A 116 -14.04 5.31 -32.07
CA SER A 116 -13.74 6.33 -33.08
C SER A 116 -15.02 6.67 -33.85
N GLN A 117 -15.75 7.72 -33.45
CA GLN A 117 -16.81 8.31 -34.25
C GLN A 117 -16.22 9.36 -35.20
N HIS A 118 -16.08 8.94 -36.45
CA HIS A 118 -15.78 9.76 -37.61
C HIS A 118 -17.04 10.54 -38.01
N SER A 119 -17.15 11.82 -37.64
CA SER A 119 -18.24 12.70 -38.09
C SER A 119 -17.82 13.44 -39.37
N SER A 120 -18.28 12.93 -40.51
CA SER A 120 -18.21 13.60 -41.82
C SER A 120 -19.17 14.79 -41.86
N VAL A 121 -18.67 15.96 -42.27
CA VAL A 121 -19.47 17.18 -42.47
C VAL A 121 -20.00 17.19 -43.91
N PRO A 122 -21.32 17.29 -44.16
CA PRO A 122 -21.83 17.61 -45.50
C PRO A 122 -22.08 19.11 -45.62
N GLY A 123 -21.49 19.72 -46.65
CA GLY A 123 -21.81 21.08 -47.04
C GLY A 123 -23.24 21.19 -47.55
N SER A 124 -23.88 22.32 -47.26
CA SER A 124 -25.03 22.79 -48.03
C SER A 124 -24.89 24.27 -48.26
N LEU A 125 -24.80 24.62 -49.54
CA LEU A 125 -25.02 25.95 -50.08
C LEU A 125 -26.38 26.48 -49.60
N ASN A 126 -26.44 27.75 -49.23
CA ASN A 126 -27.68 28.51 -49.34
C ASN A 126 -27.40 29.95 -49.79
N SER A 127 -28.10 30.29 -50.87
CA SER A 127 -28.21 31.58 -51.52
C SER A 127 -29.22 32.45 -50.76
N ILE A 128 -28.90 33.73 -50.59
CA ILE A 128 -29.68 34.96 -50.87
C ILE A 128 -28.83 36.14 -50.40
#